data_AF-A0A9N9ECK7-F1
#
_entry.id   AF-A0A9N9ECK7-F1
#
_cell.length_a   1.000
_cell.length_b   1.000
_cell.length_c   1.000
_cell.angle_alpha   90.00
_cell.angle_beta   90.00
_cell.angle_gamma   90.00
#
_symmetry.space_group_name_H-M   'P 1'
#
loop_
_entity.id
_entity.type
_entity.pdbx_description
1 polymer ?
#
loop_
_entity_poly.entity_id
_entity_poly.type
_entity_poly.pdbx_seq_one_letter_code
_entity_poly.pdbx_strand_id
1 'polypeptide(L)'
;FNVTVKPKRTPFPWDTNINESSIDELKRKITVTWADIEDVNEATLAISVDTQKLIITDDSDLRKTLKVMAIAGTLSFNVSLETLSKAFTDFKFQEVCHLFGIVEGEDPAISAFPMFNCDKRTIRGDPVAEQHLAHLINDLMALNDTTDLDLTNEATRSLYVRSFLVAAVRCFKDHIVLRPQKKLRGRHGHGPVDFALESRHTSATVGVTEIKRDDLKKGIAQNVVQLEACL
;
A
#
# COMPACT_ATOMS: atom_id res chain seq x y z
N PHE A 1 17.76 10.91 -31.67
CA PHE A 1 17.08 9.69 -32.19
C PHE A 1 15.64 9.87 -31.82
N ASN A 2 14.78 9.99 -32.82
CA ASN A 2 13.37 10.30 -32.58
C ASN A 2 12.59 8.99 -32.59
N VAL A 3 12.00 8.66 -31.45
CA VAL A 3 11.26 7.41 -31.26
C VAL A 3 9.90 7.69 -30.67
N THR A 4 8.89 6.98 -31.14
CA THR A 4 7.55 7.04 -30.56
C THR A 4 7.43 6.05 -29.43
N VAL A 5 7.22 6.54 -28.22
CA VAL A 5 6.97 5.72 -27.04
C VAL A 5 5.47 5.44 -26.97
N LYS A 6 5.09 4.16 -26.94
CA LYS A 6 3.71 3.65 -26.92
C LYS A 6 3.39 2.95 -25.60
N PRO A 7 3.23 3.70 -24.53
CA PRO A 7 2.72 3.12 -23.29
C PRO A 7 1.23 2.72 -23.45
N LYS A 8 0.60 2.03 -22.48
CA LYS A 8 -0.81 1.56 -22.54
C LYS A 8 -1.86 2.72 -22.53
N ARG A 9 -1.57 3.84 -23.19
CA ARG A 9 -2.28 5.13 -23.25
C ARG A 9 -1.87 5.85 -24.56
N THR A 10 -2.07 7.16 -24.67
CA THR A 10 -1.72 7.97 -25.85
C THR A 10 -0.19 7.99 -26.09
N PRO A 11 0.30 7.62 -27.29
CA PRO A 11 1.73 7.66 -27.63
C PRO A 11 2.29 9.08 -27.65
N PHE A 12 3.59 9.22 -27.39
CA PHE A 12 4.30 10.51 -27.48
C PHE A 12 5.69 10.37 -28.14
N PRO A 13 6.19 11.42 -28.82
CA PRO A 13 7.54 11.44 -29.35
C PRO A 13 8.57 11.69 -28.23
N TRP A 14 9.65 10.93 -28.25
CA TRP A 14 10.82 11.15 -27.41
C TRP A 14 12.04 11.31 -28.31
N ASP A 15 12.58 12.54 -28.36
CA ASP A 15 13.86 12.81 -29.01
C ASP A 15 14.95 12.80 -27.96
N THR A 16 15.88 11.86 -28.08
CA THR A 16 16.96 11.66 -27.12
C THR A 16 18.27 11.30 -27.82
N ASN A 17 19.38 11.58 -27.16
CA ASN A 17 20.70 11.11 -27.56
C ASN A 17 20.90 9.69 -27.04
N ILE A 18 20.93 8.69 -27.94
CA ILE A 18 21.06 7.26 -27.57
C ILE A 18 22.30 6.98 -26.69
N ASN A 19 23.36 7.79 -26.76
CA ASN A 19 24.55 7.57 -25.95
C ASN A 19 24.44 8.12 -24.53
N GLU A 20 23.53 9.05 -24.30
CA GLU A 20 23.38 9.81 -23.04
C GLU A 20 22.01 9.63 -22.40
N SER A 21 21.08 8.97 -23.08
CA SER A 21 19.72 8.72 -22.59
C SER A 21 19.75 7.95 -21.27
N SER A 22 18.89 8.37 -20.34
CA SER A 22 18.73 7.75 -19.03
C SER A 22 17.28 7.35 -18.77
N ILE A 23 17.10 6.40 -17.85
CA ILE A 23 15.79 5.99 -17.32
C ILE A 23 15.07 7.20 -16.73
N ASP A 24 15.77 8.03 -15.98
CA ASP A 24 15.20 9.22 -15.33
C ASP A 24 14.69 10.25 -16.32
N GLU A 25 15.39 10.46 -17.43
CA GLU A 25 14.94 11.33 -18.50
C GLU A 25 13.62 10.82 -19.12
N LEU A 26 13.56 9.53 -19.46
CA LEU A 26 12.36 8.91 -20.01
C LEU A 26 11.18 8.96 -19.02
N LYS A 27 11.43 8.62 -17.75
CA LYS A 27 10.44 8.72 -16.67
C LYS A 27 9.91 10.14 -16.50
N ARG A 28 10.79 11.14 -16.48
CA ARG A 28 10.39 12.56 -16.42
C ARG A 28 9.50 12.93 -17.61
N LYS A 29 9.83 12.46 -18.81
CA LYS A 29 9.02 12.73 -20.00
C LYS A 29 7.63 12.08 -19.90
N ILE A 30 7.56 10.85 -19.38
CA ILE A 30 6.32 10.13 -19.09
C ILE A 30 5.46 10.92 -18.09
N THR A 31 6.04 11.35 -16.97
CA THR A 31 5.34 12.13 -15.94
C THR A 31 4.84 13.48 -16.46
N VAL A 32 5.63 14.20 -17.25
CA VAL A 32 5.20 15.48 -17.85
C VAL A 32 4.06 15.27 -18.85
N THR A 33 4.12 14.19 -19.63
CA THR A 33 3.07 13.88 -20.62
C THR A 33 1.78 13.45 -19.94
N TRP A 34 1.88 12.80 -18.78
CA TRP A 34 0.73 12.31 -18.01
C TRP A 34 0.87 12.60 -16.53
N ALA A 35 0.38 13.78 -16.17
CA ALA A 35 0.43 14.27 -14.79
C ALA A 35 -0.36 13.42 -13.78
N ASP A 36 -1.24 12.53 -14.25
CA ASP A 36 -2.05 11.62 -13.43
C ASP A 36 -1.38 10.26 -13.17
N ILE A 37 -0.24 9.96 -13.79
CA ILE A 37 0.50 8.73 -13.48
C ILE A 37 1.31 8.94 -12.21
N GLU A 38 0.87 8.25 -11.16
CA GLU A 38 1.62 8.09 -9.93
C GLU A 38 2.79 7.11 -10.16
N ASP A 39 3.86 7.25 -9.37
CA ASP A 39 4.84 6.18 -9.12
C ASP A 39 5.80 5.85 -10.27
N VAL A 40 5.88 6.71 -11.28
CA VAL A 40 6.81 6.58 -12.43
C VAL A 40 8.25 6.38 -11.97
N ASN A 41 8.69 7.10 -10.93
CA ASN A 41 10.07 7.04 -10.43
C ASN A 41 10.42 5.68 -9.81
N GLU A 42 9.46 5.00 -9.18
CA GLU A 42 9.67 3.71 -8.52
C GLU A 42 9.38 2.51 -9.44
N ALA A 43 8.69 2.74 -10.55
CA ALA A 43 8.41 1.69 -11.52
C ALA A 43 9.67 1.22 -12.26
N THR A 44 9.77 -0.09 -12.48
CA THR A 44 10.72 -0.65 -13.44
C THR A 44 10.19 -0.42 -14.85
N LEU A 45 11.05 -0.01 -15.77
CA LEU A 45 10.68 0.12 -17.17
C LEU A 45 10.76 -1.23 -17.86
N ALA A 46 9.70 -1.61 -18.56
CA ALA A 46 9.75 -2.69 -19.53
C ALA A 46 9.42 -2.14 -20.92
N ILE A 47 10.31 -2.40 -21.87
CA ILE A 47 10.18 -2.01 -23.27
C ILE A 47 9.72 -3.24 -24.06
N SER A 48 8.68 -3.07 -24.87
CA SER A 48 8.20 -4.14 -25.77
C SER A 48 8.21 -3.70 -27.23
N VAL A 49 8.82 -4.51 -28.09
CA VAL A 49 8.74 -4.41 -29.54
C VAL A 49 8.11 -5.70 -30.05
N ASP A 50 6.99 -5.55 -30.77
CA ASP A 50 6.16 -6.67 -31.22
C ASP A 50 5.78 -7.62 -30.07
N THR A 51 6.26 -8.87 -30.09
CA THR A 51 6.00 -9.89 -29.04
C THR A 51 7.10 -9.98 -27.99
N GLN A 52 8.23 -9.32 -28.18
CA GLN A 52 9.35 -9.36 -27.24
C GLN A 52 9.22 -8.24 -26.21
N LYS A 53 9.31 -8.62 -24.94
CA LYS A 53 9.33 -7.71 -23.80
C LYS A 53 10.66 -7.82 -23.10
N LEU A 54 11.26 -6.67 -22.80
CA LEU A 54 12.58 -6.57 -22.19
C LEU A 54 12.51 -5.64 -20.97
N ILE A 55 12.92 -6.15 -19.82
CA ILE A 55 12.98 -5.37 -18.58
C ILE A 55 14.27 -4.56 -18.60
N ILE A 56 14.16 -3.26 -18.41
CA ILE A 56 15.28 -2.32 -18.39
C ILE A 56 15.70 -2.10 -16.95
N THR A 57 16.89 -2.60 -16.59
CA THR A 57 17.37 -2.59 -15.21
C THR A 57 18.25 -1.40 -14.88
N ASP A 58 18.94 -0.84 -15.88
CA ASP A 58 19.79 0.34 -15.73
C ASP A 58 19.89 1.17 -17.04
N ASP A 59 20.58 2.32 -16.96
CA ASP A 59 20.79 3.21 -18.11
C ASP A 59 21.64 2.57 -19.22
N SER A 60 22.53 1.63 -18.88
CA SER A 60 23.33 0.92 -19.87
C SER A 60 22.44 -0.01 -20.71
N ASP A 61 21.53 -0.74 -20.07
CA ASP A 61 20.55 -1.61 -20.73
C ASP A 61 19.64 -0.79 -21.64
N LEU A 62 19.10 0.32 -21.14
CA LEU A 62 18.29 1.24 -21.94
C LEU A 62 19.02 1.65 -23.23
N ARG A 63 20.27 2.12 -23.09
CA ARG A 63 21.08 2.58 -24.21
C ARG A 63 21.39 1.45 -25.19
N LYS A 64 21.72 0.25 -24.72
CA LYS A 64 21.94 -0.93 -25.58
C LYS A 64 20.67 -1.25 -26.37
N THR A 65 19.52 -1.29 -25.71
CA THR A 65 18.22 -1.54 -26.33
C THR A 65 17.91 -0.51 -27.41
N LEU A 66 18.08 0.79 -27.11
CA LEU A 66 17.87 1.87 -28.09
C LEU A 66 18.84 1.79 -29.28
N LYS A 67 20.11 1.40 -29.06
CA LYS A 67 21.08 1.18 -30.16
C LYS A 67 20.64 0.04 -31.08
N VAL A 68 20.20 -1.08 -30.52
CA VAL A 68 19.70 -2.22 -31.31
C VAL A 68 18.49 -1.80 -32.14
N MET A 69 17.55 -1.05 -31.56
CA MET A 69 16.39 -0.52 -32.28
C MET A 69 16.79 0.42 -33.43
N ALA A 70 17.74 1.32 -33.18
CA ALA A 70 18.22 2.25 -34.20
C ALA A 70 18.87 1.53 -35.39
N ILE A 71 19.68 0.49 -35.13
CA ILE A 71 20.28 -0.35 -36.19
C ILE A 71 19.21 -1.11 -36.97
N ALA A 72 18.18 -1.62 -36.27
CA ALA A 72 17.07 -2.35 -36.88
C ALA A 72 16.05 -1.45 -37.61
N GLY A 73 16.17 -0.12 -37.52
CA GLY A 73 15.19 0.83 -38.08
C GLY A 73 13.87 0.89 -37.32
N THR A 74 13.83 0.40 -36.07
CA THR A 74 12.63 0.44 -35.21
C THR A 74 12.46 1.83 -34.61
N LEU A 75 11.45 2.58 -35.06
CA LEU A 75 11.16 3.95 -34.62
C LEU A 75 9.97 4.06 -33.65
N SER A 76 9.44 2.94 -33.17
CA SER A 76 8.42 2.94 -32.11
C SER A 76 8.50 1.69 -31.25
N PHE A 77 8.26 1.82 -29.95
CA PHE A 77 8.19 0.70 -29.00
C PHE A 77 7.16 0.99 -27.91
N ASN A 78 6.67 -0.05 -27.27
CA ASN A 78 5.79 0.09 -26.11
C ASN A 78 6.58 0.22 -24.81
N VAL A 79 6.10 1.03 -23.87
CA VAL A 79 6.64 1.12 -22.51
C VAL A 79 5.57 0.75 -21.51
N SER A 80 5.85 -0.27 -20.70
CA SER A 80 5.10 -0.53 -19.48
C SER A 80 5.93 -0.08 -18.27
N LEU A 81 5.29 0.68 -17.40
CA LEU A 81 5.78 0.91 -16.05
C LEU A 81 5.31 -0.28 -15.22
N GLU A 82 6.26 -1.09 -14.76
CA GLU A 82 6.00 -2.18 -13.84
C GLU A 82 6.27 -1.68 -12.43
N THR A 83 5.21 -1.27 -11.73
CA THR A 83 5.29 -1.09 -10.29
C THR A 83 5.24 -2.46 -9.64
N LEU A 84 6.18 -2.76 -8.75
CA LEU A 84 6.06 -3.90 -7.83
C LEU A 84 4.92 -3.67 -6.82
N SER A 85 4.41 -2.43 -6.77
CA SER A 85 3.36 -1.99 -5.87
C SER A 85 1.97 -2.12 -6.51
N LYS A 86 1.00 -2.62 -5.73
CA LYS A 86 -0.42 -2.74 -6.09
C LYS A 86 -1.33 -2.29 -4.94
N ALA A 87 -2.63 -2.17 -5.16
CA ALA A 87 -3.54 -1.78 -4.09
C ALA A 87 -3.47 -2.79 -2.93
N PHE A 88 -3.47 -2.32 -1.68
CA PHE A 88 -3.43 -3.20 -0.51
C PHE A 88 -4.54 -4.27 -0.55
N THR A 89 -5.73 -3.91 -1.07
CA THR A 89 -6.89 -4.79 -1.22
C THR A 89 -6.70 -5.96 -2.17
N ASP A 90 -5.68 -5.90 -3.04
CA ASP A 90 -5.40 -6.89 -4.08
C ASP A 90 -4.42 -7.98 -3.61
N PHE A 91 -3.89 -7.85 -2.39
CA PHE A 91 -3.05 -8.86 -1.78
C PHE A 91 -3.86 -10.05 -1.29
N LYS A 92 -3.41 -11.25 -1.67
CA LYS A 92 -3.93 -12.51 -1.15
C LYS A 92 -3.08 -12.98 0.02
N PHE A 93 -3.70 -13.68 0.96
CA PHE A 93 -3.01 -14.19 2.15
C PHE A 93 -1.79 -15.05 1.83
N GLN A 94 -1.93 -16.02 0.93
CA GLN A 94 -0.82 -16.88 0.51
C GLN A 94 0.33 -16.09 -0.12
N GLU A 95 0.01 -15.11 -0.98
CA GLU A 95 0.99 -14.25 -1.61
C GLU A 95 1.80 -13.45 -0.57
N VAL A 96 1.13 -12.91 0.45
CA VAL A 96 1.79 -12.18 1.54
C VAL A 96 2.68 -13.10 2.37
N CYS A 97 2.22 -14.33 2.66
CA CYS A 97 3.03 -15.32 3.36
C CYS A 97 4.30 -15.68 2.59
N HIS A 98 4.21 -15.86 1.28
CA HIS A 98 5.38 -16.11 0.42
C HIS A 98 6.28 -14.89 0.32
N LEU A 99 5.69 -13.70 0.15
CA LEU A 99 6.42 -12.44 0.03
C LEU A 99 7.32 -12.16 1.24
N PHE A 100 6.83 -12.45 2.45
CA PHE A 100 7.56 -12.22 3.69
C PHE A 100 8.19 -13.49 4.28
N GLY A 101 8.22 -14.60 3.55
CA GLY A 101 8.85 -15.84 3.99
C GLY A 101 8.24 -16.43 5.28
N ILE A 102 6.94 -16.23 5.50
CA ILE A 102 6.23 -16.70 6.69
C ILE A 102 6.03 -18.22 6.62
N VAL A 103 5.71 -18.76 5.43
CA VAL A 103 5.48 -20.20 5.20
C VAL A 103 5.88 -20.58 3.77
N GLU A 104 6.42 -21.79 3.57
CA GLU A 104 6.82 -22.32 2.24
C GLU A 104 5.72 -23.12 1.52
N GLY A 105 4.60 -23.44 2.21
CA GLY A 105 3.54 -24.31 1.71
C GLY A 105 2.43 -23.63 0.88
N GLU A 106 1.56 -24.47 0.31
CA GLU A 106 0.31 -24.05 -0.33
C GLU A 106 -0.82 -23.92 0.71
N ASP A 107 -1.60 -22.83 0.64
CA ASP A 107 -2.66 -22.45 1.60
C ASP A 107 -2.25 -22.35 3.09
N PRO A 108 -1.47 -21.31 3.47
CA PRO A 108 -1.11 -21.10 4.87
C PRO A 108 -2.33 -20.84 5.76
N ALA A 109 -2.26 -21.33 7.00
CA ALA A 109 -3.22 -21.02 8.06
C ALA A 109 -2.87 -19.68 8.74
N ILE A 110 -3.86 -19.03 9.36
CA ILE A 110 -3.65 -17.79 10.13
C ILE A 110 -2.65 -18.00 11.28
N SER A 111 -2.61 -19.19 11.86
CA SER A 111 -1.68 -19.57 12.91
C SER A 111 -0.21 -19.57 12.49
N ALA A 112 0.09 -19.39 11.20
CA ALA A 112 1.46 -19.17 10.73
C ALA A 112 2.03 -17.81 11.18
N PHE A 113 1.18 -16.83 11.44
CA PHE A 113 1.62 -15.56 11.99
C PHE A 113 2.04 -15.73 13.45
N PRO A 114 3.18 -15.15 13.86
CA PRO A 114 3.62 -15.22 15.24
C PRO A 114 2.61 -14.52 16.15
N MET A 115 2.32 -15.11 17.30
CA MET A 115 1.54 -14.42 18.32
C MET A 115 2.36 -13.27 18.89
N PHE A 116 1.83 -12.06 18.75
CA PHE A 116 2.39 -10.88 19.39
C PHE A 116 1.98 -10.84 20.86
N ASN A 117 2.94 -10.97 21.76
CA ASN A 117 2.73 -10.80 23.19
C ASN A 117 2.97 -9.34 23.57
N CYS A 118 1.94 -8.66 24.05
CA CYS A 118 2.04 -7.32 24.59
C CYS A 118 1.75 -7.30 26.10
N ASP A 119 2.36 -6.33 26.79
CA ASP A 119 2.05 -6.08 28.18
C ASP A 119 0.59 -5.64 28.35
N LYS A 120 -0.02 -6.09 29.44
CA LYS A 120 -1.39 -5.74 29.78
C LYS A 120 -1.38 -4.53 30.70
N ARG A 121 -2.08 -3.46 30.30
CA ARG A 121 -2.36 -2.34 31.21
C ARG A 121 -3.55 -2.69 32.10
N THR A 122 -3.34 -2.66 33.41
CA THR A 122 -4.44 -2.73 34.37
C THR A 122 -5.26 -1.45 34.32
N ILE A 123 -6.55 -1.56 34.03
CA ILE A 123 -7.49 -0.42 34.05
C ILE A 123 -7.94 -0.12 35.47
N ARG A 124 -8.20 -1.17 36.26
CA ARG A 124 -8.73 -1.04 37.62
C ARG A 124 -7.77 -0.24 38.50
N GLY A 125 -8.27 0.79 39.15
CA GLY A 125 -7.50 1.68 40.03
C GLY A 125 -6.81 2.85 39.30
N ASP A 126 -6.98 2.98 37.98
CA ASP A 126 -6.63 4.18 37.21
C ASP A 126 -7.94 4.94 36.88
N PRO A 127 -8.29 6.01 37.61
CA PRO A 127 -9.57 6.71 37.42
C PRO A 127 -9.78 7.25 36.01
N VAL A 128 -8.69 7.63 35.32
CA VAL A 128 -8.77 8.15 33.96
C VAL A 128 -9.07 7.02 32.97
N ALA A 129 -8.38 5.89 33.10
CA ALA A 129 -8.63 4.71 32.26
C ALA A 129 -10.03 4.12 32.52
N GLU A 130 -10.48 4.06 33.78
CA GLU A 130 -11.83 3.62 34.14
C GLU A 130 -12.89 4.54 33.53
N GLN A 131 -12.68 5.85 33.57
CA GLN A 131 -13.59 6.81 32.94
C GLN A 131 -13.63 6.62 31.40
N HIS A 132 -12.50 6.33 30.76
CA HIS A 132 -12.47 6.05 29.32
C HIS A 132 -13.19 4.75 28.97
N LEU A 133 -13.07 3.71 29.80
CA LEU A 133 -13.81 2.46 29.65
C LEU A 133 -15.33 2.67 29.82
N ALA A 134 -15.75 3.46 30.81
CA ALA A 134 -17.17 3.78 31.02
C ALA A 134 -17.77 4.51 29.81
N HIS A 135 -17.04 5.48 29.23
CA HIS A 135 -17.47 6.14 28.00
C HIS A 135 -17.56 5.17 26.82
N LEU A 136 -16.57 4.28 26.66
CA LEU A 136 -16.61 3.25 25.61
C LEU A 136 -17.86 2.38 25.72
N ILE A 137 -18.21 1.92 26.93
CA ILE A 137 -19.40 1.09 27.15
C ILE A 137 -20.66 1.86 26.73
N ASN A 138 -20.80 3.12 27.15
CA ASN A 138 -21.95 3.94 26.79
C ASN A 138 -22.04 4.18 25.27
N ASP A 139 -20.93 4.46 24.61
CA ASP A 139 -20.88 4.65 23.15
C ASP A 139 -21.29 3.35 22.42
N LEU A 140 -20.81 2.19 22.88
CA LEU A 140 -21.15 0.90 22.31
C LEU A 140 -22.63 0.53 22.53
N MET A 141 -23.20 0.85 23.70
CA MET A 141 -24.63 0.65 23.96
C MET A 141 -25.48 1.53 23.02
N ALA A 142 -25.12 2.80 22.87
CA ALA A 142 -25.81 3.70 21.95
C ALA A 142 -25.73 3.21 20.49
N LEU A 143 -24.57 2.72 20.04
CA LEU A 143 -24.43 2.13 18.71
C LEU A 143 -25.29 0.87 18.56
N ASN A 144 -25.31 -0.01 19.56
CA ASN A 144 -26.13 -1.22 19.54
C ASN A 144 -27.64 -0.90 19.47
N ASP A 145 -28.09 0.15 20.14
CA ASP A 145 -29.49 0.57 20.13
C ASP A 145 -29.91 1.24 18.81
N THR A 146 -28.94 1.77 18.05
CA THR A 146 -29.20 2.61 16.87
C THR A 146 -28.74 2.01 15.55
N THR A 147 -28.06 0.86 15.57
CA THR A 147 -27.53 0.19 14.38
C THR A 147 -27.82 -1.30 14.41
N ASP A 148 -28.13 -1.87 13.24
CA ASP A 148 -28.32 -3.31 13.09
C ASP A 148 -26.97 -3.98 12.80
N LEU A 149 -26.41 -4.66 13.82
CA LEU A 149 -25.13 -5.36 13.76
C LEU A 149 -25.13 -6.57 12.80
N ASP A 150 -26.26 -7.23 12.63
CA ASP A 150 -26.37 -8.48 11.87
C ASP A 150 -26.46 -8.22 10.35
N LEU A 151 -26.92 -7.04 9.95
CA LEU A 151 -26.97 -6.59 8.56
C LEU A 151 -25.73 -5.78 8.11
N THR A 152 -24.67 -5.73 8.92
CA THR A 152 -23.59 -4.74 8.74
C THR A 152 -22.67 -4.98 7.54
N ASN A 153 -22.40 -3.88 6.83
CA ASN A 153 -21.25 -3.73 5.95
C ASN A 153 -20.02 -3.22 6.74
N GLU A 154 -18.88 -3.09 6.08
CA GLU A 154 -17.64 -2.62 6.71
C GLU A 154 -17.79 -1.21 7.34
N ALA A 155 -18.63 -0.34 6.77
CA ALA A 155 -18.84 1.01 7.29
C ALA A 155 -19.49 1.01 8.68
N THR A 156 -20.52 0.18 8.91
CA THR A 156 -21.12 0.10 10.25
C THR A 156 -20.15 -0.52 11.25
N ARG A 157 -19.40 -1.56 10.87
CA ARG A 157 -18.36 -2.17 11.72
C ARG A 157 -17.27 -1.17 12.10
N SER A 158 -16.96 -0.24 11.21
CA SER A 158 -16.04 0.88 11.45
C SER A 158 -16.45 1.75 12.63
N LEU A 159 -17.76 1.94 12.88
CA LEU A 159 -18.23 2.71 14.05
C LEU A 159 -17.84 2.03 15.37
N TYR A 160 -18.00 0.70 15.45
CA TYR A 160 -17.66 -0.08 16.63
C TYR A 160 -16.14 -0.10 16.86
N VAL A 161 -15.37 -0.47 15.82
CA VAL A 161 -13.90 -0.52 15.91
C VAL A 161 -13.33 0.86 16.26
N ARG A 162 -13.85 1.94 15.65
CA ARG A 162 -13.45 3.31 15.99
C ARG A 162 -13.68 3.62 17.46
N SER A 163 -14.79 3.18 18.05
CA SER A 163 -15.09 3.43 19.47
C SER A 163 -14.01 2.83 20.38
N PHE A 164 -13.60 1.58 20.12
CA PHE A 164 -12.48 0.94 20.82
C PHE A 164 -11.17 1.71 20.63
N LEU A 165 -10.83 2.07 19.40
CA LEU A 165 -9.58 2.80 19.09
C LEU A 165 -9.56 4.18 19.75
N VAL A 166 -10.67 4.91 19.77
CA VAL A 166 -10.78 6.22 20.44
C VAL A 166 -10.54 6.05 21.94
N ALA A 167 -11.19 5.08 22.60
CA ALA A 167 -10.99 4.83 24.02
C ALA A 167 -9.53 4.49 24.35
N ALA A 168 -8.89 3.64 23.54
CA ALA A 168 -7.49 3.29 23.70
C ALA A 168 -6.57 4.51 23.51
N VAL A 169 -6.75 5.29 22.43
CA VAL A 169 -5.92 6.46 22.13
C VAL A 169 -6.10 7.57 23.17
N ARG A 170 -7.27 7.71 23.79
CA ARG A 170 -7.46 8.68 24.88
C ARG A 170 -6.50 8.44 26.06
N CYS A 171 -6.17 7.19 26.36
CA CYS A 171 -5.17 6.82 27.37
C CYS A 171 -3.74 7.25 27.01
N PHE A 172 -3.49 7.61 25.75
CA PHE A 172 -2.19 8.00 25.20
C PHE A 172 -2.29 9.30 24.38
N LYS A 173 -3.27 10.16 24.68
CA LYS A 173 -3.66 11.29 23.82
C LYS A 173 -2.53 12.26 23.51
N ASP A 174 -1.52 12.37 24.37
CA ASP A 174 -0.37 13.26 24.21
C ASP A 174 0.77 12.62 23.39
N HIS A 175 0.66 11.32 23.10
CA HIS A 175 1.65 10.56 22.34
C HIS A 175 1.12 10.05 21.01
N ILE A 176 -0.15 9.66 20.95
CA ILE A 176 -0.76 9.01 19.79
C ILE A 176 -1.95 9.83 19.27
N VAL A 177 -2.09 9.88 17.95
CA VAL A 177 -3.27 10.39 17.24
C VAL A 177 -3.86 9.32 16.34
N LEU A 178 -5.19 9.19 16.36
CA LEU A 178 -5.93 8.32 15.46
C LEU A 178 -6.19 9.05 14.13
N ARG A 179 -5.81 8.45 13.01
CA ARG A 179 -5.98 8.99 11.66
C ARG A 179 -6.86 8.03 10.83
N PRO A 180 -8.13 8.36 10.58
CA PRO A 180 -8.96 7.56 9.69
C PRO A 180 -8.51 7.73 8.23
N GLN A 181 -8.60 6.68 7.41
CA GLN A 181 -8.39 6.73 5.96
C GLN A 181 -7.02 7.34 5.56
N LYS A 182 -5.99 7.15 6.38
CA LYS A 182 -4.63 7.62 6.06
C LYS A 182 -4.12 6.86 4.85
N LYS A 183 -3.74 7.59 3.79
CA LYS A 183 -3.06 7.00 2.64
C LYS A 183 -1.66 6.56 3.06
N LEU A 184 -1.36 5.29 2.87
CA LEU A 184 -0.03 4.73 3.02
C LEU A 184 0.47 4.22 1.67
N ARG A 185 1.79 4.15 1.57
CA ARG A 185 2.47 3.59 0.42
C ARG A 185 3.80 3.02 0.87
N GLY A 186 4.01 1.76 0.55
CA GLY A 186 5.24 1.03 0.76
C GLY A 186 5.77 0.47 -0.54
N ARG A 187 6.81 -0.35 -0.43
CA ARG A 187 7.48 -0.97 -1.57
C ARG A 187 6.54 -1.87 -2.37
N HIS A 188 5.65 -2.58 -1.67
CA HIS A 188 4.79 -3.61 -2.24
C HIS A 188 3.33 -3.17 -2.39
N GLY A 189 2.87 -2.18 -1.65
CA GLY A 189 1.46 -1.82 -1.69
C GLY A 189 1.18 -0.35 -1.48
N HIS A 190 0.00 0.08 -1.92
CA HIS A 190 -0.50 1.43 -1.73
C HIS A 190 -2.01 1.45 -1.44
N GLY A 191 -2.47 2.50 -0.79
CA GLY A 191 -3.90 2.72 -0.53
C GLY A 191 -4.19 3.32 0.85
N PRO A 192 -5.45 3.61 1.15
CA PRO A 192 -5.85 4.00 2.49
C PRO A 192 -5.84 2.80 3.44
N VAL A 193 -5.58 3.05 4.71
CA VAL A 193 -5.94 2.16 5.82
C VAL A 193 -7.22 2.65 6.48
N ASP A 194 -8.01 1.77 7.09
CA ASP A 194 -9.21 2.24 7.81
C ASP A 194 -8.85 3.18 8.94
N PHE A 195 -7.87 2.79 9.76
CA PHE A 195 -7.31 3.61 10.82
C PHE A 195 -5.79 3.42 10.95
N ALA A 196 -5.08 4.53 11.11
CA ALA A 196 -3.68 4.56 11.52
C ALA A 196 -3.55 5.17 12.93
N LEU A 197 -2.67 4.59 13.74
CA LEU A 197 -2.18 5.15 14.98
C LEU A 197 -0.84 5.82 14.70
N GLU A 198 -0.75 7.12 14.89
CA GLU A 198 0.43 7.92 14.55
C GLU A 198 1.02 8.57 15.80
N SER A 199 2.34 8.52 15.94
CA SER A 199 3.07 9.25 16.96
C SER A 199 2.95 10.75 16.73
N ARG A 200 2.50 11.50 17.73
CA ARG A 200 2.46 12.97 17.68
C ARG A 200 3.84 13.60 17.66
N HIS A 201 4.85 12.89 18.18
CA HIS A 201 6.21 13.40 18.33
C HIS A 201 7.05 13.22 17.07
N THR A 202 6.81 12.13 16.33
CA THR A 202 7.63 11.74 15.17
C THR A 202 6.85 11.66 13.87
N SER A 203 5.51 11.78 13.92
CA SER A 203 4.60 11.52 12.79
C SER A 203 4.69 10.11 12.19
N ALA A 204 5.44 9.20 12.85
CA ALA A 204 5.55 7.81 12.43
C ALA A 204 4.23 7.06 12.70
N THR A 205 3.81 6.24 11.75
CA THR A 205 2.69 5.32 11.95
C THR A 205 3.18 4.15 12.81
N VAL A 206 2.61 3.98 14.00
CA VAL A 206 3.00 2.94 14.97
C VAL A 206 2.01 1.77 15.01
N GLY A 207 0.90 1.89 14.29
CA GLY A 207 -0.08 0.83 14.15
C GLY A 207 -1.10 1.15 13.07
N VAL A 208 -1.67 0.12 12.47
CA VAL A 208 -2.76 0.20 11.49
C VAL A 208 -3.85 -0.80 11.85
N THR A 209 -5.07 -0.51 11.43
CA THR A 209 -6.22 -1.38 11.62
C THR A 209 -6.99 -1.44 10.30
N GLU A 210 -7.22 -2.67 9.86
CA GLU A 210 -8.07 -3.00 8.71
C GLU A 210 -9.33 -3.70 9.20
N ILE A 211 -10.48 -3.32 8.65
CA ILE A 211 -11.78 -3.83 9.04
C ILE A 211 -12.27 -4.76 7.94
N LYS A 212 -12.60 -6.00 8.31
CA LYS A 212 -13.22 -6.97 7.42
C LYS A 212 -14.47 -7.56 8.04
N ARG A 213 -15.45 -7.86 7.17
CA ARG A 213 -16.70 -8.51 7.59
C ARG A 213 -16.50 -10.02 7.81
N ASP A 214 -16.04 -10.71 6.76
CA ASP A 214 -16.04 -12.18 6.70
C ASP A 214 -14.65 -12.77 6.40
N ASP A 215 -13.82 -12.07 5.60
CA ASP A 215 -12.52 -12.59 5.15
C ASP A 215 -11.37 -12.09 6.02
N LEU A 216 -11.18 -12.74 7.17
CA LEU A 216 -10.09 -12.44 8.11
C LEU A 216 -8.71 -12.66 7.47
N LYS A 217 -8.54 -13.69 6.62
CA LYS A 217 -7.27 -13.95 5.94
C LYS A 217 -6.89 -12.77 5.04
N LYS A 218 -7.83 -12.25 4.25
CA LYS A 218 -7.62 -11.03 3.44
C LYS A 218 -7.33 -9.81 4.32
N GLY A 219 -8.05 -9.66 5.43
CA GLY A 219 -7.78 -8.58 6.40
C GLY A 219 -6.34 -8.62 6.93
N ILE A 220 -5.87 -9.79 7.35
CA ILE A 220 -4.48 -9.97 7.81
C ILE A 220 -3.48 -9.69 6.70
N ALA A 221 -3.70 -10.26 5.50
CA ALA A 221 -2.82 -10.05 4.34
C ALA A 221 -2.62 -8.56 4.05
N GLN A 222 -3.74 -7.84 3.99
CA GLN A 222 -3.77 -6.41 3.75
C GLN A 222 -3.04 -5.64 4.87
N ASN A 223 -3.34 -5.95 6.12
CA ASN A 223 -2.76 -5.26 7.29
C ASN A 223 -1.24 -5.47 7.40
N VAL A 224 -0.72 -6.62 6.99
CA VAL A 224 0.73 -6.92 7.01
C VAL A 224 1.49 -6.07 6.00
N VAL A 225 0.99 -5.95 4.77
CA VAL A 225 1.62 -5.09 3.75
C VAL A 225 1.48 -3.61 4.13
N GLN A 226 0.36 -3.21 4.75
CA GLN A 226 0.19 -1.86 5.30
C GLN A 226 1.17 -1.56 6.44
N LEU A 227 1.48 -2.54 7.31
CA LEU A 227 2.50 -2.41 8.35
C LEU A 227 3.91 -2.30 7.77
N GLU A 228 4.26 -3.09 6.75
CA GLU A 228 5.55 -2.96 6.05
C GLU A 228 5.70 -1.58 5.41
N ALA A 229 4.63 -1.03 4.85
CA ALA A 229 4.61 0.33 4.31
C ALA A 229 4.81 1.44 5.36
N CYS A 230 4.82 1.11 6.66
CA CYS A 230 5.09 2.06 7.74
C CYS A 230 6.55 2.03 8.22
N LEU A 231 7.36 1.08 7.75
CA LEU A 231 8.78 0.93 8.10
C LEU A 231 9.67 1.88 7.29
#